data_AF-A0A9Q4RHT2-F1
#
_entry.id   AF-A0A9Q4RHT2-F1
#
_cell.length_a   1.000
_cell.length_b   1.000
_cell.length_c   1.000
_cell.angle_alpha   90.00
_cell.angle_beta   90.00
_cell.angle_gamma   90.00
#
_symmetry.space_group_name_H-M   'P 1'
#
loop_
_entity.id
_entity.type
_entity.pdbx_description
1 polymer ?
#
loop_
_entity_poly.entity_id
_entity_poly.type
_entity_poly.pdbx_seq_one_letter_code
_entity_poly.pdbx_strand_id
1 'polypeptide(L)'
;MSEYPVNRGIGKPVEFKGLKSQYLFIFCGGLLAVFVVFIVLFMAGVNQWLCIGFIVSASLLLVWQTFRLNARYGTHGLMKAAARKRHPRFIISRKAIPRLFNYKRRKEERT
;
A
#
# COMPACT_ATOMS: atom_id res chain seq x y z
N MET A 1 30.93 29.62 0.86
CA MET A 1 30.07 28.51 0.42
C MET A 1 29.33 28.02 1.65
N SER A 2 28.00 28.22 1.73
CA SER A 2 27.23 27.87 2.92
C SER A 2 27.02 26.36 3.00
N GLU A 3 27.49 25.74 4.08
CA GLU A 3 27.35 24.32 4.33
C GLU A 3 25.93 24.06 4.86
N TYR A 4 25.06 23.53 3.99
CA TYR A 4 23.70 23.18 4.40
C TYR A 4 23.73 21.81 5.11
N PRO A 5 23.15 21.66 6.31
CA PRO A 5 23.03 20.37 6.97
C PRO A 5 22.03 19.51 6.18
N VAL A 6 22.56 18.54 5.43
CA VAL A 6 21.72 17.57 4.70
C VAL A 6 21.26 16.50 5.69
N ASN A 7 19.99 16.57 6.09
CA ASN A 7 19.37 15.58 6.96
C ASN A 7 19.17 14.25 6.21
N ARG A 8 20.08 13.29 6.48
CA ARG A 8 20.01 11.93 5.91
C ARG A 8 18.82 11.17 6.49
N GLY A 9 17.65 11.33 5.89
CA GLY A 9 16.42 10.63 6.31
C GLY A 9 15.12 11.30 5.87
N ILE A 10 15.15 12.59 5.49
CA ILE A 10 13.98 13.30 4.98
C ILE A 10 13.52 12.63 3.67
N GLY A 11 12.28 12.14 3.66
CA GLY A 11 11.66 11.51 2.49
C GLY A 11 11.85 9.99 2.36
N LYS A 12 12.57 9.33 3.29
CA LYS A 12 12.56 7.86 3.34
C LYS A 12 11.18 7.39 3.81
N PRO A 13 10.56 6.39 3.16
CA PRO A 13 9.32 5.82 3.65
C PRO A 13 9.56 5.25 5.06
N VAL A 14 8.54 5.28 5.91
CA VAL A 14 8.61 4.68 7.25
C VAL A 14 8.84 3.18 7.12
N GLU A 15 9.91 2.68 7.73
CA GLU A 15 10.27 1.25 7.74
C GLU A 15 10.44 0.78 9.18
N PHE A 16 9.67 -0.23 9.57
CA PHE A 16 9.75 -0.81 10.91
C PHE A 16 10.30 -2.22 10.82
N LYS A 17 11.53 -2.43 11.28
CA LYS A 17 12.23 -3.74 11.25
C LYS A 17 12.15 -4.44 9.88
N GLY A 18 12.30 -3.68 8.78
CA GLY A 18 12.22 -4.19 7.41
C GLY A 18 10.81 -4.25 6.79
N LEU A 19 9.75 -4.01 7.58
CA LEU A 19 8.39 -3.84 7.08
C LEU A 19 8.20 -2.42 6.54
N LYS A 20 7.87 -2.28 5.26
CA LYS A 20 7.59 -0.97 4.67
C LYS A 20 6.22 -0.45 5.12
N SER A 21 6.07 0.88 5.23
CA SER A 21 4.86 1.60 5.67
C SER A 21 3.53 1.02 5.14
N GLN A 22 3.43 0.70 3.85
CA GLN A 22 2.20 0.16 3.27
C GLN A 22 1.77 -1.18 3.89
N TYR A 23 2.71 -2.09 4.14
CA TYR A 23 2.40 -3.40 4.75
C TYR A 23 2.19 -3.30 6.26
N LEU A 24 2.77 -2.27 6.91
CA LEU A 24 2.49 -1.98 8.31
C LEU A 24 1.03 -1.61 8.52
N PHE A 25 0.45 -0.78 7.65
CA PHE A 25 -0.98 -0.47 7.73
C PHE A 25 -1.86 -1.70 7.54
N ILE A 26 -1.51 -2.59 6.61
CA ILE A 26 -2.21 -3.87 6.41
C ILE A 26 -2.07 -4.76 7.64
N PHE A 27 -0.90 -4.78 8.27
CA PHE A 27 -0.66 -5.55 9.49
C PHE A 27 -1.52 -5.04 10.66
N CYS A 28 -1.47 -3.74 10.97
CA CYS A 28 -2.25 -3.16 12.05
C CYS A 28 -3.77 -3.28 11.80
N GLY A 29 -4.24 -2.96 10.58
CA GLY A 29 -5.65 -3.11 10.23
C GLY A 29 -6.11 -4.57 10.28
N GLY A 30 -5.23 -5.49 9.88
CA GLY A 30 -5.46 -6.91 9.98
C GLY A 30 -5.59 -7.40 11.42
N LEU A 31 -4.71 -6.98 12.33
CA LEU A 31 -4.80 -7.31 13.76
C LEU A 31 -6.10 -6.79 14.37
N LEU A 32 -6.51 -5.56 14.02
CA LEU A 32 -7.78 -4.99 14.46
C LEU A 32 -8.97 -5.84 13.95
N ALA A 33 -8.93 -6.28 12.69
CA ALA A 33 -9.98 -7.15 12.15
C ALA A 33 -10.05 -8.50 12.88
N VAL A 34 -8.91 -9.15 13.15
CA VAL A 34 -8.87 -10.41 13.92
C VAL A 34 -9.45 -10.22 15.32
N PHE A 35 -9.12 -9.10 15.97
CA PHE A 35 -9.67 -8.75 17.28
C PHE A 35 -11.19 -8.55 17.27
N VAL A 36 -11.71 -7.80 16.28
CA VAL A 36 -13.16 -7.62 16.13
C VAL A 36 -13.86 -8.95 15.89
N VAL A 37 -13.32 -9.80 15.00
CA VAL A 37 -13.89 -11.13 14.73
C VAL A 37 -13.89 -12.00 15.99
N PHE A 38 -12.83 -11.94 16.80
CA PHE A 38 -12.80 -12.63 18.09
C PHE A 38 -13.92 -12.19 19.02
N ILE A 39 -14.13 -10.87 19.19
CA ILE A 39 -15.21 -10.35 20.04
C ILE A 39 -16.57 -10.85 19.56
N VAL A 40 -16.80 -10.84 18.25
CA VAL A 40 -18.07 -11.30 17.66
C VAL A 40 -18.26 -12.81 17.90
N LEU A 41 -17.23 -13.63 17.66
CA LEU A 41 -17.28 -15.08 17.90
C LEU A 41 -17.53 -15.40 19.38
N PHE A 42 -16.90 -14.64 20.28
CA PHE A 42 -17.08 -14.78 21.72
C PHE A 42 -18.52 -14.40 22.15
N MET A 43 -19.03 -13.27 21.68
CA MET A 43 -20.41 -12.82 21.95
C MET A 43 -21.46 -13.76 21.36
N ALA A 44 -21.17 -14.42 20.24
CA ALA A 44 -22.02 -15.43 19.62
C ALA A 44 -22.04 -16.78 20.38
N GLY A 45 -21.26 -16.94 21.45
CA GLY A 45 -21.25 -18.15 22.27
C GLY A 45 -20.48 -19.32 21.65
N VAL A 46 -19.55 -19.06 20.73
CA VAL A 46 -18.72 -20.12 20.13
C VAL A 46 -17.80 -20.74 21.17
N ASN A 47 -17.56 -22.06 21.07
CA ASN A 47 -16.67 -22.80 21.96
C ASN A 47 -15.28 -22.13 22.07
N GLN A 48 -14.83 -21.91 23.29
CA GLN A 48 -13.57 -21.24 23.62
C GLN A 48 -12.36 -21.86 22.91
N TRP A 49 -12.30 -23.19 22.80
CA TRP A 49 -11.21 -23.88 22.11
C TRP A 49 -11.13 -23.53 20.63
N LEU A 50 -12.29 -23.44 19.96
CA LEU A 50 -12.37 -23.01 18.57
C LEU A 50 -12.00 -21.53 18.41
N CYS A 51 -12.43 -20.69 19.35
CA CYS A 51 -12.14 -19.27 19.35
C CYS A 51 -10.63 -18.99 19.50
N ILE A 52 -9.96 -19.69 20.44
CA ILE A 52 -8.51 -19.61 20.65
C ILE A 52 -7.76 -20.12 19.41
N GLY A 53 -8.14 -21.29 18.89
CA GLY A 53 -7.53 -21.86 17.69
C GLY A 53 -7.64 -20.93 16.48
N PHE A 54 -8.81 -20.29 16.31
CA PHE A 54 -9.05 -19.33 15.25
C PHE A 54 -8.16 -18.09 15.38
N ILE A 55 -8.04 -17.48 16.57
CA ILE A 55 -7.19 -16.28 16.75
C ILE A 55 -5.72 -16.60 16.47
N VAL A 56 -5.23 -17.70 17.04
CA VAL A 56 -3.81 -18.07 16.93
C VAL A 56 -3.47 -18.34 15.47
N SER A 57 -4.29 -19.15 14.78
CA SER A 57 -4.09 -19.43 13.36
C SER A 57 -4.23 -18.18 12.49
N ALA A 58 -5.26 -17.35 12.71
CA ALA A 58 -5.47 -16.12 11.97
C ALA A 58 -4.32 -15.12 12.16
N SER A 59 -3.84 -14.94 13.39
CA SER A 59 -2.71 -14.04 13.69
C SER A 59 -1.42 -14.52 13.04
N LEU A 60 -1.13 -15.83 13.11
CA LEU A 60 0.07 -16.41 12.49
C LEU A 60 0.02 -16.29 10.96
N LEU A 61 -1.13 -16.60 10.35
CA LEU A 61 -1.36 -16.43 8.91
C LEU A 61 -1.21 -14.97 8.49
N LEU A 62 -1.70 -14.04 9.30
CA LEU A 62 -1.63 -12.62 9.04
C LEU A 62 -0.18 -12.13 9.01
N VAL A 63 0.60 -12.45 10.05
CA VAL A 63 2.04 -12.14 10.10
C VAL A 63 2.75 -12.73 8.88
N TRP A 64 2.53 -14.01 8.59
CA TRP A 64 3.15 -14.67 7.46
C TRP A 64 2.79 -13.98 6.12
N GLN A 65 1.51 -13.67 5.91
CA GLN A 65 1.06 -12.98 4.70
C GLN A 65 1.67 -11.59 4.57
N THR A 66 1.71 -10.80 5.64
CA THR A 66 2.25 -9.44 5.59
C THR A 66 3.74 -9.44 5.27
N PHE A 67 4.52 -10.35 5.87
CA PHE A 67 5.95 -10.49 5.55
C PHE A 67 6.18 -11.02 4.13
N ARG A 68 5.38 -11.99 3.69
CA ARG A 68 5.45 -12.53 2.31
C ARG A 68 5.14 -11.45 1.26
N LEU A 69 4.11 -10.64 1.50
CA LEU A 69 3.76 -9.52 0.61
C LEU A 69 4.86 -8.44 0.61
N ASN A 70 5.40 -8.11 1.79
CA ASN A 70 6.49 -7.16 1.93
C ASN A 70 7.74 -7.59 1.14
N ALA A 71 8.12 -8.88 1.23
CA ALA A 71 9.25 -9.44 0.49
C ALA A 71 9.00 -9.51 -1.02
N ARG A 72 7.79 -9.89 -1.46
CA ARG A 72 7.48 -10.10 -2.88
C ARG A 72 7.32 -8.80 -3.67
N TYR A 73 6.73 -7.77 -3.07
CA TYR A 73 6.31 -6.57 -3.81
C TYR A 73 7.08 -5.30 -3.42
N GLY A 74 7.74 -5.25 -2.25
CA GLY A 74 8.48 -4.06 -1.80
C GLY A 74 7.62 -2.81 -1.66
N THR A 75 8.22 -1.63 -1.53
CA THR A 75 7.52 -0.37 -1.18
C THR A 75 6.39 0.04 -2.12
N HIS A 76 6.57 -0.15 -3.43
CA HIS A 76 5.64 0.35 -4.45
C HIS A 76 4.96 -0.77 -5.25
N GLY A 77 5.25 -2.05 -4.98
CA GLY A 77 4.76 -3.15 -5.81
C GLY A 77 3.24 -3.32 -5.76
N LEU A 78 2.62 -3.14 -4.60
CA LEU A 78 1.16 -3.15 -4.48
C LEU A 78 0.52 -1.98 -5.25
N MET A 79 1.10 -0.78 -5.18
CA MET A 79 0.60 0.36 -5.96
C MET A 79 0.76 0.12 -7.47
N LYS A 80 1.88 -0.46 -7.92
CA LYS A 80 2.09 -0.85 -9.33
C LYS A 80 1.11 -1.94 -9.77
N ALA A 81 0.83 -2.93 -8.92
CA ALA A 81 -0.14 -3.97 -9.20
C ALA A 81 -1.57 -3.40 -9.32
N ALA A 82 -1.94 -2.48 -8.42
CA ALA A 82 -3.22 -1.78 -8.48
C ALA A 82 -3.33 -0.90 -9.73
N ALA A 83 -2.26 -0.17 -10.09
CA ALA A 83 -2.21 0.65 -11.31
C ALA A 83 -2.37 -0.19 -12.57
N ARG A 84 -1.74 -1.37 -12.64
CA ARG A 84 -1.91 -2.32 -13.76
C ARG A 84 -3.37 -2.74 -13.93
N LYS A 85 -4.09 -2.99 -12.84
CA LYS A 85 -5.53 -3.33 -12.89
C LYS A 85 -6.41 -2.18 -13.37
N ARG A 86 -5.97 -0.93 -13.17
CA ARG A 86 -6.72 0.28 -13.54
C ARG A 86 -6.34 0.85 -14.91
N HIS A 87 -5.44 0.18 -15.64
CA HIS A 87 -4.98 0.66 -16.94
C HIS A 87 -6.12 0.61 -17.98
N PRO A 88 -6.42 1.72 -18.68
CA PRO A 88 -7.44 1.72 -19.72
C PRO A 88 -7.00 0.85 -20.90
N ARG A 89 -7.95 0.14 -21.52
CA ARG A 89 -7.66 -0.70 -22.71
C ARG A 89 -7.32 0.13 -23.95
N PHE A 90 -7.82 1.36 -24.03
CA PHE A 90 -7.61 2.27 -25.16
C PHE A 90 -7.55 3.71 -24.64
N ILE A 91 -6.61 4.48 -25.15
CA ILE A 91 -6.52 5.93 -24.92
C ILE A 91 -7.00 6.60 -26.21
N ILE A 92 -8.23 7.14 -26.20
CA ILE A 92 -8.78 7.83 -27.36
C ILE A 92 -8.46 9.33 -27.23
N SER A 93 -7.59 9.84 -28.09
CA SER A 93 -7.41 11.29 -28.27
C SER A 93 -8.23 11.75 -29.48
N ARG A 94 -9.27 12.55 -29.25
CA ARG A 94 -10.01 13.23 -30.33
C ARG A 94 -9.33 14.50 -30.85
N LYS A 95 -8.20 14.89 -30.25
CA LYS A 95 -7.43 16.05 -30.69
C LYS A 95 -6.48 15.64 -31.80
N ALA A 96 -6.45 16.41 -32.89
CA ALA A 96 -5.48 16.26 -33.96
C ALA A 96 -4.05 16.30 -33.38
N ILE A 97 -3.23 15.30 -33.73
CA ILE A 97 -1.84 15.12 -33.28
C ILE A 97 -1.02 16.43 -33.29
N PRO A 98 -1.05 17.27 -34.34
CA PRO A 98 -0.29 18.54 -34.34
C PRO A 98 -0.71 19.54 -33.24
N ARG A 99 -1.97 19.50 -32.76
CA ARG A 99 -2.44 20.37 -31.66
C ARG A 99 -1.94 19.92 -30.29
N LEU A 100 -1.54 18.66 -30.12
CA LEU A 100 -0.95 18.17 -28.87
C LEU A 100 0.47 18.72 -28.67
N PHE A 101 1.25 18.83 -29.75
CA PHE A 101 2.61 19.39 -29.70
C PHE A 101 2.62 20.92 -29.64
N ASN A 102 1.71 21.60 -30.36
CA ASN A 102 1.62 23.07 -30.35
C ASN A 102 1.14 23.67 -29.03
N TYR A 103 0.39 22.91 -28.21
CA TYR A 103 0.02 23.34 -26.85
C TYR A 103 1.24 23.50 -25.94
N LYS A 104 2.26 22.65 -26.12
CA LYS A 104 3.48 22.69 -25.31
C LYS A 104 4.31 23.93 -25.62
N ARG A 105 4.47 24.25 -26.92
CA ARG A 105 5.24 25.43 -27.39
C ARG A 105 4.65 26.77 -26.92
N ARG A 106 3.31 26.93 -26.96
CA ARG A 106 2.64 28.16 -26.50
C ARG A 106 2.73 28.38 -24.97
N LYS A 107 3.01 27.32 -24.20
CA LYS A 107 3.15 27.42 -22.74
C LYS A 107 4.54 27.88 -22.32
N GLU A 108 5.57 27.56 -23.09
CA GLU A 108 6.96 28.03 -22.88
C GLU A 108 7.15 29.51 -23.29
N GLU A 109 6.44 29.99 -24.31
CA GLU A 109 6.48 31.41 -24.74
C GLU A 109 5.73 32.38 -23.81
N ARG A 110 5.00 31.86 -22.81
CA ARG A 110 4.18 32.67 -21.88
C ARG A 110 4.73 32.71 -20.45
N THR A 111 5.94 32.20 -20.25
CA THR A 111 6.75 32.27 -19.02
C THR A 111 7.94 33.16 -19.23
#